data_AF-A0A3D4A766-F1
#
_entry.id   AF-A0A3D4A766-F1
#
_cell.length_a   1.000
_cell.length_b   1.000
_cell.length_c   1.000
_cell.angle_alpha   90.00
_cell.angle_beta   90.00
_cell.angle_gamma   90.00
#
_symmetry.space_group_name_H-M   'P 1'
#
loop_
_entity.id
_entity.type
_entity.pdbx_description
1 polymer ?
#
loop_
_entity_poly.entity_id
_entity_poly.type
_entity_poly.pdbx_seq_one_letter_code
_entity_poly.pdbx_strand_id
1 'polypeptide(L)'
;MTLWEVDIYAGDGHPDREGISLTADARDLGLSGTADIASVRSYLLDGDVSAEQASSIAETLLADKVVERTVVAPVGDVQLAQSPVDGATSIHVMPKAGVMDPVAASAKQAMADAGVAVDEVRTMRKYWVAGLELNDLSTLAGKLLANDSIEQVVVGPLEMDRLQVGSPYTYELITVPIRSLDDDALMKLSSEGQLYLTLVEMQTIKAHFEELGRDPTDIELESVAQTWSEHCSHKTLAGRIAYRDENGEQRFENMLKETIFDATVQIRERLGEDDWCVSVFKDNAGIVRFDEDYNVVFKVETHNHPSALEPYGGANTGIGGVIRDPLGTGLGAKPICNTDVFCFADPSTSHENLPPGVLHPRRVMNGVVSGVRDYGNRMGIPTVNGAVYFDDRYLGNPLVYCGNVGLIPRD
;
A
#
# COMPACT_ATOMS: atom_id res chain seq x y z
N MET A 1 27.51 16.77 15.44
CA MET A 1 26.17 16.24 15.74
C MET A 1 26.28 14.74 15.65
N THR A 2 25.75 14.01 16.62
CA THR A 2 25.88 12.56 16.72
C THR A 2 24.60 11.93 16.22
N LEU A 3 24.71 10.96 15.31
CA LEU A 3 23.58 10.13 14.92
C LEU A 3 23.43 9.00 15.93
N TRP A 4 22.28 8.94 16.61
CA TRP A 4 21.99 7.91 17.60
C TRP A 4 21.17 6.78 16.98
N GLU A 5 21.50 5.53 17.30
CA GLU A 5 20.70 4.34 17.04
C GLU A 5 20.04 3.89 18.35
N VAL A 6 18.73 3.69 18.29
CA VAL A 6 17.93 3.15 19.40
C VAL A 6 17.39 1.81 18.96
N ASP A 7 18.06 0.73 19.35
CA ASP A 7 17.60 -0.63 19.11
C ASP A 7 16.65 -1.08 20.22
N ILE A 8 15.52 -1.65 19.84
CA ILE A 8 14.47 -2.14 20.72
C ILE A 8 14.30 -3.64 20.49
N TYR A 9 14.64 -4.42 21.51
CA TYR A 9 14.56 -5.87 21.53
C TYR A 9 13.38 -6.33 22.40
N ALA A 10 12.92 -7.57 22.19
CA ALA A 10 12.13 -8.26 23.20
C ALA A 10 12.90 -8.29 24.54
N GLY A 11 12.19 -7.99 25.62
CA GLY A 11 12.71 -8.00 26.98
C GLY A 11 13.07 -9.40 27.46
N ASP A 12 13.85 -9.48 28.54
CA ASP A 12 14.32 -10.76 29.06
C ASP A 12 13.15 -11.69 29.45
N GLY A 13 13.17 -12.91 28.92
CA GLY A 13 12.09 -13.89 29.14
C GLY A 13 10.84 -13.67 28.27
N HIS A 14 10.81 -12.62 27.44
CA HIS A 14 9.77 -12.41 26.44
C HIS A 14 10.20 -12.96 25.08
N PRO A 15 9.31 -13.68 24.36
CA PRO A 15 9.64 -14.23 23.06
C PRO A 15 9.70 -13.13 22.00
N ASP A 16 10.73 -13.14 21.18
CA ASP A 16 10.76 -12.40 19.92
C ASP A 16 9.81 -13.06 18.92
N ARG A 17 8.57 -12.58 18.89
CA ARG A 17 7.50 -13.13 18.05
C ARG A 17 7.76 -12.91 16.56
N GLU A 18 8.35 -11.78 16.21
CA GLU A 18 8.63 -11.44 14.82
C GLU A 18 9.78 -12.30 14.29
N GLY A 19 10.87 -12.44 15.06
CA GLY A 19 11.96 -13.36 14.74
C GLY A 19 11.49 -14.80 14.56
N ILE A 20 10.66 -15.31 15.48
CA ILE A 20 10.06 -16.66 15.39
C ILE A 20 9.23 -16.82 14.09
N SER A 21 8.42 -15.82 13.75
CA SER A 21 7.60 -15.86 12.52
C SER A 21 8.48 -15.84 11.28
N LEU A 22 9.48 -14.97 11.24
CA LEU A 22 10.42 -14.86 10.11
C LEU A 22 11.24 -16.13 9.92
N THR A 23 11.67 -16.78 11.01
CA THR A 23 12.33 -18.09 10.94
C THR A 23 11.42 -19.16 10.32
N ALA A 24 10.11 -19.14 10.62
CA ALA A 24 9.16 -20.06 9.99
C ALA A 24 8.99 -19.73 8.50
N ASP A 25 8.81 -18.46 8.15
CA ASP A 25 8.66 -18.02 6.76
C ASP A 25 9.91 -18.31 5.91
N ALA A 26 11.11 -18.18 6.49
CA ALA A 26 12.37 -18.52 5.82
C ALA A 26 12.45 -20.00 5.47
N ARG A 27 11.96 -20.89 6.34
CA ARG A 27 11.88 -22.34 6.06
C ARG A 27 10.90 -22.63 4.93
N ASP A 28 9.77 -21.95 4.91
CA ASP A 28 8.75 -22.09 3.86
C ASP A 28 9.30 -21.65 2.48
N LEU A 29 10.24 -20.70 2.43
CA LEU A 29 10.94 -20.32 1.21
C LEU A 29 11.98 -21.33 0.72
N GLY A 30 12.17 -22.45 1.43
CA GLY A 30 13.20 -23.43 1.07
C GLY A 30 14.61 -22.95 1.36
N LEU A 31 14.79 -21.91 2.19
CA LEU A 31 16.10 -21.56 2.75
C LEU A 31 16.45 -22.62 3.79
N SER A 32 16.92 -23.76 3.29
CA SER A 32 17.22 -24.95 4.09
C SER A 32 18.41 -24.70 5.00
N GLY A 33 18.13 -24.27 6.24
CA GLY A 33 19.07 -24.08 7.34
C GLY A 33 18.36 -23.88 8.68
N THR A 34 19.10 -23.96 9.79
CA THR A 34 18.63 -23.52 11.12
C THR A 34 18.68 -22.00 11.20
N ALA A 35 17.99 -21.31 10.28
CA ALA A 35 17.95 -19.85 10.28
C ALA A 35 17.35 -19.37 11.61
N ASP A 36 18.22 -18.90 12.49
CA ASP A 36 17.82 -18.28 13.74
C ASP A 36 17.83 -16.78 13.50
N ILE A 37 16.64 -16.20 13.52
CA ILE A 37 16.40 -14.79 13.18
C ILE A 37 15.91 -14.12 14.45
N ALA A 38 16.67 -13.13 14.92
CA ALA A 38 16.17 -12.18 15.91
C ALA A 38 15.80 -10.86 15.24
N SER A 39 14.60 -10.35 15.52
CA SER A 39 14.10 -9.06 15.07
C SER A 39 14.36 -7.97 16.12
N VAL A 40 14.67 -6.78 15.62
CA VAL A 40 14.94 -5.58 16.39
C VAL A 40 14.26 -4.42 15.68
N ARG A 41 13.40 -3.71 16.40
CA ARG A 41 12.83 -2.44 15.94
C ARG A 41 13.80 -1.34 16.31
N SER A 42 14.15 -0.48 15.36
CA SER A 42 15.20 0.52 15.56
C SER A 42 14.78 1.91 15.08
N TYR A 43 15.32 2.94 15.72
CA TYR A 43 15.16 4.34 15.34
C TYR A 43 16.52 5.01 15.21
N LEU A 44 16.69 5.81 14.16
CA LEU A 44 17.83 6.70 13.99
C LEU A 44 17.39 8.12 14.36
N LEU A 45 18.13 8.76 15.28
CA LEU A 45 17.88 10.12 15.74
C LEU A 45 19.04 11.02 15.34
N ASP A 46 18.80 11.94 14.40
CA ASP A 46 19.78 12.91 13.95
C ASP A 46 19.51 14.29 14.55
N GLY A 47 20.54 14.95 15.06
CA GLY A 47 20.45 16.30 15.62
C GLY A 47 21.38 16.56 16.80
N ASP A 48 21.11 17.64 17.53
CA ASP A 48 21.79 17.99 18.78
C ASP A 48 21.13 17.29 19.98
N VAL A 49 21.18 15.95 19.99
CA VAL A 49 20.61 15.10 21.03
C VAL A 49 21.74 14.56 21.91
N SER A 50 21.65 14.78 23.22
CA SER A 50 22.58 14.19 24.21
C SER A 50 22.30 12.70 24.45
N ALA A 51 23.26 11.98 25.02
CA ALA A 51 23.11 10.56 25.37
C ALA A 51 21.96 10.35 26.37
N GLU A 52 21.81 11.25 27.33
CA GLU A 52 20.75 11.24 28.34
C GLU A 52 19.38 11.46 27.70
N GLN A 53 19.28 12.39 26.74
CA GLN A 53 18.04 12.62 25.99
C GLN A 53 17.67 11.42 25.13
N ALA A 54 18.63 10.86 24.37
CA ALA A 54 18.40 9.69 23.53
C ALA A 54 17.92 8.49 24.36
N SER A 55 18.56 8.24 25.51
CA SER A 55 18.17 7.18 26.44
C SER A 55 16.78 7.42 27.04
N SER A 56 16.49 8.66 27.46
CA SER A 56 15.17 9.03 27.98
C SER A 56 14.07 8.84 26.93
N ILE A 57 14.30 9.26 25.68
CA ILE A 57 13.34 9.08 24.57
C ILE A 57 13.09 7.59 24.31
N ALA A 58 14.15 6.79 24.21
CA ALA A 58 14.06 5.35 23.99
C ALA A 58 13.16 4.69 25.03
N GLU A 59 13.39 5.03 26.29
CA GLU A 59 12.72 4.45 27.44
C GLU A 59 11.29 4.94 27.67
N THR A 60 10.98 6.20 27.36
CA THR A 60 9.70 6.83 27.73
C THR A 60 8.72 6.95 26.57
N LEU A 61 9.21 6.96 25.32
CA LEU A 61 8.40 7.18 24.13
C LEU A 61 8.43 6.00 23.15
N LEU A 62 9.60 5.40 22.93
CA LEU A 62 9.77 4.44 21.82
C LEU A 62 9.52 2.98 22.22
N ALA A 63 9.94 2.59 23.42
CA ALA A 63 9.86 1.21 23.91
C ALA A 63 8.84 1.03 25.05
N ASP A 64 8.18 -0.12 25.07
CA ASP A 64 7.38 -0.60 26.19
C ASP A 64 8.29 -1.32 27.21
N LYS A 65 8.63 -0.64 28.30
CA LYS A 65 9.50 -1.18 29.36
C LYS A 65 9.01 -2.47 30.02
N VAL A 66 7.75 -2.85 29.85
CA VAL A 66 7.21 -4.09 30.44
C VAL A 66 7.70 -5.32 29.67
N VAL A 67 7.81 -5.22 28.35
CA VAL A 67 8.07 -6.37 27.47
C VAL A 67 9.22 -6.15 26.49
N GLU A 68 9.84 -4.98 26.49
CA GLU A 68 10.93 -4.60 25.60
C GLU A 68 12.13 -4.05 26.40
N ARG A 69 13.32 -4.19 25.80
CA ARG A 69 14.57 -3.59 26.30
C ARG A 69 15.24 -2.80 25.19
N THR A 70 15.99 -1.76 25.54
CA THR A 70 16.62 -0.86 24.58
C THR A 70 18.15 -0.91 24.66
N VAL A 71 18.81 -0.74 23.52
CA VAL A 71 20.24 -0.42 23.42
C VAL A 71 20.35 0.92 22.69
N VAL A 72 20.96 1.91 23.32
CA VAL A 72 21.08 3.27 22.78
C VAL A 72 22.56 3.63 22.70
N ALA A 73 23.05 3.87 21.48
CA ALA A 73 24.43 4.26 21.27
C ALA A 73 24.58 5.05 19.95
N PRO A 74 25.71 5.77 19.76
CA PRO A 74 26.03 6.35 18.47
C PRO A 74 26.11 5.27 17.38
N VAL A 75 25.67 5.58 16.16
CA VAL A 75 25.80 4.66 15.02
C VAL A 75 27.27 4.22 14.87
N GLY A 76 27.47 2.90 14.70
CA GLY A 76 28.80 2.28 14.61
C GLY A 76 29.44 1.90 15.94
N ASP A 77 28.80 2.17 17.08
CA ASP A 77 29.29 1.73 18.40
C ASP A 77 29.25 0.20 18.54
N VAL A 78 30.23 -0.36 19.25
CA VAL A 78 30.36 -1.81 19.50
C VAL A 78 29.17 -2.39 20.26
N GLN A 79 28.45 -1.59 21.05
CA GLN A 79 27.24 -2.04 21.74
C GLN A 79 26.13 -2.45 20.77
N LEU A 80 26.02 -1.77 19.63
CA LEU A 80 25.03 -2.07 18.58
C LEU A 80 25.42 -3.31 17.75
N ALA A 81 26.67 -3.77 17.86
CA ALA A 81 27.17 -4.96 17.19
C ALA A 81 26.96 -6.25 18.01
N GLN A 82 26.37 -6.17 19.21
CA GLN A 82 26.15 -7.33 20.08
C GLN A 82 24.89 -8.09 19.67
N SER A 83 25.09 -9.18 18.93
CA SER A 83 24.00 -10.07 18.53
C SER A 83 23.45 -10.88 19.73
N PRO A 84 22.13 -11.04 19.85
CA PRO A 84 21.53 -12.02 20.75
C PRO A 84 21.65 -13.47 20.24
N VAL A 85 22.08 -13.64 18.98
CA VAL A 85 22.26 -14.94 18.31
C VAL A 85 23.74 -15.13 17.94
N ASP A 86 24.33 -16.23 18.38
CA ASP A 86 25.75 -16.52 18.14
C ASP A 86 26.06 -16.71 16.64
N GLY A 87 27.11 -16.05 16.16
CA GLY A 87 27.55 -16.13 14.77
C GLY A 87 26.60 -15.48 13.75
N ALA A 88 25.67 -14.64 14.21
CA ALA A 88 24.73 -13.96 13.33
C ALA A 88 25.35 -12.77 12.58
N THR A 89 24.81 -12.51 11.39
CA THR A 89 25.07 -11.30 10.61
C THR A 89 23.91 -10.33 10.78
N SER A 90 24.19 -9.04 10.98
CA SER A 90 23.15 -8.01 11.03
C SER A 90 22.66 -7.64 9.62
N ILE A 91 21.36 -7.47 9.48
CA ILE A 91 20.71 -6.93 8.28
C ILE A 91 19.83 -5.77 8.70
N HIS A 92 20.07 -4.59 8.15
CA HIS A 92 19.30 -3.39 8.39
C HIS A 92 18.38 -3.13 7.21
N VAL A 93 17.10 -2.87 7.48
CA VAL A 93 16.07 -2.55 6.50
C VAL A 93 15.46 -1.21 6.88
N MET A 94 15.50 -0.25 5.96
CA MET A 94 14.97 1.09 6.20
C MET A 94 14.36 1.68 4.94
N PRO A 95 13.47 2.69 5.05
CA PRO A 95 12.92 3.37 3.89
C PRO A 95 14.02 3.93 2.95
N LYS A 96 13.80 3.82 1.64
CA LYS A 96 14.64 4.47 0.61
C LYS A 96 14.51 5.99 0.75
N ALA A 97 15.51 6.73 0.28
CA ALA A 97 15.45 8.19 0.24
C ALA A 97 14.21 8.66 -0.55
N GLY A 98 13.47 9.62 0.01
CA GLY A 98 12.23 10.14 -0.59
C GLY A 98 10.97 9.33 -0.26
N VAL A 99 11.09 8.16 0.36
CA VAL A 99 9.94 7.39 0.85
C VAL A 99 9.44 8.00 2.16
N MET A 100 8.13 8.17 2.28
CA MET A 100 7.50 8.68 3.49
C MET A 100 7.63 7.68 4.63
N ASP A 101 7.99 8.17 5.82
CA ASP A 101 8.04 7.39 7.06
C ASP A 101 7.07 8.01 8.09
N PRO A 102 5.78 7.61 8.10
CA PRO A 102 4.78 8.17 9.01
C PRO A 102 5.07 7.91 10.49
N VAL A 103 5.74 6.80 10.79
CA VAL A 103 6.11 6.42 12.16
C VAL A 103 7.20 7.34 12.66
N ALA A 104 8.25 7.59 11.86
CA ALA A 104 9.27 8.57 12.18
C ALA A 104 8.71 9.97 12.33
N ALA A 105 7.77 10.40 11.46
CA ALA A 105 7.12 11.70 11.57
C ALA A 105 6.35 11.84 12.90
N SER A 106 5.61 10.80 13.29
CA SER A 106 4.86 10.77 14.56
C SER A 106 5.80 10.74 15.77
N ALA A 107 6.88 9.96 15.70
CA ALA A 107 7.89 9.86 16.74
C ALA A 107 8.62 11.21 16.94
N LYS A 108 9.00 11.89 15.84
CA LYS A 108 9.61 13.22 15.86
C LYS A 108 8.69 14.24 16.54
N GLN A 109 7.38 14.23 16.21
CA GLN A 109 6.40 15.09 16.87
C GLN A 109 6.31 14.78 18.38
N ALA A 110 6.22 13.51 18.76
CA ALA A 110 6.15 13.10 20.16
C ALA A 110 7.41 13.49 20.97
N MET A 111 8.60 13.41 20.35
CA MET A 111 9.85 13.87 20.95
C MET A 111 9.83 15.39 21.19
N ALA A 112 9.34 16.16 20.21
CA ALA A 112 9.18 17.61 20.34
C ALA A 112 8.21 17.98 21.47
N ASP A 113 7.08 17.28 21.58
CA ASP A 113 6.11 17.46 22.66
C ASP A 113 6.70 17.10 24.04
N ALA A 114 7.65 16.16 24.08
CA ALA A 114 8.44 15.82 25.26
C ALA A 114 9.61 16.78 25.55
N GLY A 115 9.79 17.83 24.74
CA GLY A 115 10.82 18.86 24.93
C GLY A 115 12.20 18.50 24.39
N VAL A 116 12.32 17.47 23.55
CA VAL A 116 13.57 17.12 22.86
C VAL A 116 13.43 17.40 21.37
N ALA A 117 14.14 18.42 20.90
CA ALA A 117 14.21 18.73 19.48
C ALA A 117 15.17 17.76 18.77
N VAL A 118 14.64 17.01 17.81
CA VAL A 118 15.40 16.12 16.93
C VAL A 118 15.27 16.65 15.51
N ASP A 119 16.40 16.81 14.81
CA ASP A 119 16.42 17.39 13.46
C ASP A 119 15.73 16.44 12.49
N GLU A 120 16.05 15.14 12.55
CA GLU A 120 15.40 14.10 11.76
C GLU A 120 15.32 12.77 12.49
N VAL A 121 14.25 12.01 12.18
CA VAL A 121 14.04 10.66 12.70
C VAL A 121 13.85 9.72 11.52
N ARG A 122 14.35 8.49 11.62
CA ARG A 122 14.08 7.43 10.65
C ARG A 122 13.81 6.11 11.37
N THR A 123 12.80 5.38 10.93
CA THR A 123 12.59 4.01 11.38
C THR A 123 13.49 3.04 10.62
N MET A 124 13.87 1.99 11.30
CA MET A 124 14.70 0.91 10.77
C MET A 124 14.28 -0.39 11.43
N ARG A 125 14.31 -1.49 10.67
CA ARG A 125 14.23 -2.84 11.20
C ARG A 125 15.61 -3.45 11.09
N LYS A 126 16.07 -4.09 12.15
CA LYS A 126 17.36 -4.75 12.20
C LYS A 126 17.13 -6.21 12.53
N TYR A 127 17.80 -7.08 11.80
CA TYR A 127 17.66 -8.52 11.95
C TYR A 127 19.03 -9.13 12.20
N TRP A 128 19.12 -10.03 13.17
CA TRP A 128 20.29 -10.87 13.39
C TRP A 128 20.00 -12.23 12.80
N VAL A 129 20.76 -12.62 11.76
CA VAL A 129 20.53 -13.88 11.04
C VAL A 129 21.74 -14.78 11.16
N ALA A 130 21.56 -15.95 11.75
CA ALA A 130 22.58 -17.00 11.82
C ALA A 130 22.23 -18.21 10.93
N GLY A 131 23.25 -18.98 10.55
CA GLY A 131 23.06 -20.28 9.89
C GLY A 131 22.69 -20.25 8.41
N LEU A 132 22.90 -19.12 7.72
CA LEU A 132 22.70 -18.96 6.28
C LEU A 132 23.98 -18.50 5.58
N GLU A 133 24.18 -18.96 4.34
CA GLU A 133 25.24 -18.46 3.46
C GLU A 133 24.85 -17.12 2.81
N LEU A 134 25.82 -16.41 2.23
CA LEU A 134 25.63 -15.06 1.69
C LEU A 134 24.53 -14.96 0.60
N ASN A 135 24.42 -15.99 -0.26
CA ASN A 135 23.39 -16.03 -1.30
C ASN A 135 21.98 -16.18 -0.68
N ASP A 136 21.86 -16.98 0.36
CA ASP A 136 20.60 -17.21 1.06
C ASP A 136 20.19 -15.98 1.89
N LEU A 137 21.15 -15.24 2.46
CA LEU A 137 20.90 -13.95 3.10
C LEU A 137 20.32 -12.92 2.13
N SER A 138 20.81 -12.89 0.88
CA SER A 138 20.28 -12.00 -0.16
C SER A 138 18.84 -12.35 -0.54
N THR A 139 18.55 -13.65 -0.66
CA THR A 139 17.19 -14.15 -0.90
C THR A 139 16.27 -13.82 0.27
N LEU A 140 16.70 -14.09 1.51
CA LEU A 140 15.94 -13.76 2.72
C LEU A 140 15.61 -12.26 2.77
N ALA A 141 16.62 -11.42 2.55
CA ALA A 141 16.44 -9.96 2.58
C ALA A 141 15.43 -9.48 1.53
N GLY A 142 15.58 -9.89 0.27
CA GLY A 142 14.70 -9.45 -0.82
C GLY A 142 13.31 -10.12 -0.81
N LYS A 143 13.16 -11.30 -0.19
CA LYS A 143 11.91 -12.08 -0.21
C LYS A 143 11.12 -12.06 1.08
N LEU A 144 11.68 -11.67 2.22
CA LEU A 144 10.95 -11.61 3.50
C LEU A 144 11.19 -10.32 4.27
N LEU A 145 12.44 -9.85 4.35
CA LEU A 145 12.76 -8.75 5.27
C LEU A 145 12.40 -7.37 4.72
N ALA A 146 12.64 -7.16 3.42
CA ALA A 146 12.48 -5.87 2.77
C ALA A 146 11.47 -5.89 1.62
N ASN A 147 10.86 -4.73 1.41
CA ASN A 147 10.13 -4.39 0.21
C ASN A 147 11.01 -3.54 -0.71
N ASP A 148 11.53 -4.12 -1.78
CA ASP A 148 12.44 -3.41 -2.70
C ASP A 148 11.78 -2.21 -3.41
N SER A 149 10.46 -2.06 -3.41
CA SER A 149 9.85 -0.84 -3.97
C SER A 149 10.10 0.40 -3.08
N ILE A 150 10.23 0.22 -1.77
CA ILE A 150 10.23 1.34 -0.80
C ILE A 150 11.33 1.25 0.26
N GLU A 151 12.04 0.13 0.37
CA GLU A 151 13.04 -0.12 1.40
C GLU A 151 14.38 -0.53 0.80
N GLN A 152 15.45 -0.12 1.46
CA GLN A 152 16.81 -0.53 1.17
C GLN A 152 17.34 -1.46 2.27
N VAL A 153 18.28 -2.32 1.87
CA VAL A 153 18.92 -3.31 2.75
C VAL A 153 20.40 -2.97 2.89
N VAL A 154 20.89 -2.96 4.12
CA VAL A 154 22.33 -2.87 4.44
C VAL A 154 22.72 -4.10 5.25
N VAL A 155 23.63 -4.91 4.71
CA VAL A 155 24.16 -6.11 5.38
C VAL A 155 25.44 -5.74 6.11
N GLY A 156 25.55 -6.16 7.38
CA GLY A 156 26.64 -5.80 8.28
C GLY A 156 26.36 -4.52 9.08
N PRO A 157 27.37 -3.99 9.80
CA PRO A 157 27.24 -2.77 10.60
C PRO A 157 26.82 -1.56 9.76
N LEU A 158 26.06 -0.67 10.37
CA LEU A 158 25.63 0.56 9.73
C LEU A 158 26.77 1.60 9.79
N GLU A 159 27.23 2.06 8.63
CA GLU A 159 28.25 3.11 8.52
C GLU A 159 27.60 4.39 7.97
N MET A 160 27.06 5.21 8.87
CA MET A 160 26.53 6.54 8.53
C MET A 160 26.68 7.50 9.70
N ASP A 161 26.87 8.78 9.37
CA ASP A 161 27.08 9.87 10.32
C ASP A 161 25.91 10.87 10.37
N ARG A 162 25.06 10.89 9.33
CA ARG A 162 23.88 11.75 9.22
C ARG A 162 22.75 11.07 8.43
N LEU A 163 21.52 11.43 8.74
CA LEU A 163 20.39 11.15 7.86
C LEU A 163 20.43 12.15 6.69
N GLN A 164 20.73 11.66 5.48
CA GLN A 164 20.65 12.50 4.29
C GLN A 164 19.20 12.97 4.11
N VAL A 165 18.97 14.26 4.32
CA VAL A 165 17.80 14.98 3.80
C VAL A 165 18.09 15.24 2.33
N GLY A 166 17.15 14.91 1.44
CA GLY A 166 17.30 15.17 0.01
C GLY A 166 17.72 16.62 -0.27
N SER A 167 18.36 16.86 -1.40
CA SER A 167 18.70 18.22 -1.81
C SER A 167 17.42 19.07 -1.98
N PRO A 168 17.44 20.37 -1.65
CA PRO A 168 16.30 21.25 -1.92
C PRO A 168 15.92 21.18 -3.40
N TYR A 169 14.66 20.83 -3.69
CA TYR A 169 14.14 20.86 -5.05
C TYR A 169 13.92 22.32 -5.48
N THR A 170 14.47 22.69 -6.64
CA THR A 170 14.18 23.98 -7.28
C THR A 170 13.13 23.74 -8.35
N TYR A 171 11.97 24.36 -8.18
CA TYR A 171 10.85 24.21 -9.11
C TYR A 171 11.21 24.67 -10.52
N GLU A 172 10.90 23.83 -11.49
CA GLU A 172 11.00 24.12 -12.93
C GLU A 172 9.66 23.78 -13.60
N LEU A 173 9.05 24.77 -14.27
CA LEU A 173 7.83 24.55 -15.03
C LEU A 173 8.20 23.95 -16.40
N ILE A 174 7.70 22.75 -16.70
CA ILE A 174 7.97 22.05 -17.95
C ILE A 174 6.80 22.27 -18.91
N THR A 175 7.09 22.82 -20.09
CA THR A 175 6.13 22.96 -21.19
C THR A 175 6.45 21.92 -22.26
N VAL A 176 5.45 21.12 -22.64
CA VAL A 176 5.60 20.00 -23.58
C VAL A 176 5.15 20.44 -24.98
N PRO A 177 6.03 20.52 -26.00
CA PRO A 177 5.73 21.15 -27.29
C PRO A 177 4.87 20.28 -28.23
N ILE A 178 3.74 19.77 -27.74
CA ILE A 178 2.89 18.75 -28.38
C ILE A 178 2.38 19.19 -29.77
N ARG A 179 2.14 20.49 -29.99
CA ARG A 179 1.58 21.02 -31.25
C ARG A 179 2.54 20.80 -32.43
N SER A 180 3.83 20.71 -32.16
CA SER A 180 4.86 20.53 -33.18
C SER A 180 5.17 19.06 -33.50
N LEU A 181 4.63 18.12 -32.71
CA LEU A 181 4.97 16.70 -32.81
C LEU A 181 4.18 16.01 -33.93
N ASP A 182 4.82 15.11 -34.65
CA ASP A 182 4.15 14.15 -35.54
C ASP A 182 3.66 12.92 -34.77
N ASP A 183 2.99 11.99 -35.45
CA ASP A 183 2.38 10.82 -34.81
C ASP A 183 3.42 9.92 -34.10
N ASP A 184 4.61 9.75 -34.68
CA ASP A 184 5.69 8.96 -34.09
C ASP A 184 6.23 9.64 -32.82
N ALA A 185 6.44 10.96 -32.86
CA ALA A 185 6.87 11.72 -31.69
C ALA A 185 5.79 11.80 -30.60
N LEU A 186 4.51 11.85 -30.96
CA LEU A 186 3.40 11.77 -30.01
C LEU A 186 3.40 10.42 -29.28
N MET A 187 3.59 9.32 -30.01
CA MET A 187 3.65 7.99 -29.39
C MET A 187 4.89 7.82 -28.53
N LYS A 188 6.02 8.40 -28.93
CA LYS A 188 7.23 8.43 -28.10
C LYS A 188 7.02 9.23 -26.80
N LEU A 189 6.39 10.40 -26.90
CA LEU A 189 6.00 11.18 -25.72
C LEU A 189 5.06 10.40 -24.81
N SER A 190 4.08 9.69 -25.37
CA SER A 190 3.13 8.88 -24.61
C SER A 190 3.80 7.75 -23.83
N SER A 191 4.77 7.05 -24.44
CA SER A 191 5.46 5.94 -23.79
C SER A 191 6.55 6.39 -22.82
N GLU A 192 7.43 7.32 -23.23
CA GLU A 192 8.54 7.79 -22.39
C GLU A 192 8.07 8.72 -21.27
N GLY A 193 6.99 9.47 -21.49
CA GLY A 193 6.31 10.28 -20.48
C GLY A 193 5.33 9.50 -19.60
N GLN A 194 5.26 8.17 -19.75
CA GLN A 194 4.41 7.28 -18.95
C GLN A 194 2.91 7.65 -18.97
N LEU A 195 2.44 8.27 -20.06
CA LEU A 195 1.04 8.64 -20.26
C LEU A 195 0.19 7.45 -20.70
N TYR A 196 0.81 6.52 -21.45
CA TYR A 196 0.17 5.30 -22.00
C TYR A 196 -1.14 5.56 -22.76
N LEU A 197 -1.24 6.73 -23.39
CA LEU A 197 -2.33 7.12 -24.26
C LEU A 197 -2.14 6.55 -25.67
N THR A 198 -3.26 6.20 -26.30
CA THR A 198 -3.29 5.78 -27.70
C THR A 198 -3.01 6.97 -28.64
N LEU A 199 -2.65 6.68 -29.89
CA LEU A 199 -2.39 7.73 -30.89
C LEU A 199 -3.60 8.68 -31.06
N VAL A 200 -4.81 8.14 -31.09
CA VAL A 200 -6.04 8.94 -31.26
C VAL A 200 -6.25 9.87 -30.07
N GLU A 201 -5.98 9.43 -28.85
CA GLU A 201 -6.07 10.27 -27.66
C GLU A 201 -5.01 11.37 -27.69
N MET A 202 -3.77 11.04 -28.05
CA MET A 202 -2.68 12.01 -28.21
C MET A 202 -2.97 13.05 -29.29
N GLN A 203 -3.52 12.64 -30.44
CA GLN A 203 -3.97 13.55 -31.50
C GLN A 203 -5.11 14.45 -31.04
N THR A 204 -6.05 13.92 -30.23
CA THR A 204 -7.15 14.71 -29.67
C THR A 204 -6.64 15.79 -28.71
N ILE A 205 -5.68 15.44 -27.85
CA ILE A 205 -5.02 16.39 -26.93
C ILE A 205 -4.25 17.43 -27.73
N LYS A 206 -3.47 17.02 -28.74
CA LYS A 206 -2.76 17.94 -29.63
C LYS A 206 -3.70 18.95 -30.28
N ALA A 207 -4.81 18.49 -30.87
CA ALA A 207 -5.78 19.36 -31.52
C ALA A 207 -6.40 20.37 -30.54
N HIS A 208 -6.68 19.96 -29.30
CA HIS A 208 -7.17 20.87 -28.26
C HIS A 208 -6.16 21.99 -27.96
N PHE A 209 -4.88 21.66 -27.81
CA PHE A 209 -3.84 22.65 -27.53
C PHE A 209 -3.50 23.53 -28.75
N GLU A 210 -3.64 23.00 -29.98
CA GLU A 210 -3.61 23.80 -31.21
C GLU A 210 -4.70 24.87 -31.22
N GLU A 211 -5.94 24.51 -30.86
CA GLU A 211 -7.06 25.45 -30.75
C GLU A 211 -6.82 26.53 -29.68
N LEU A 212 -6.26 26.15 -28.52
CA LEU A 212 -5.89 27.09 -27.47
C LEU A 212 -4.71 27.99 -27.83
N GLY A 213 -3.97 27.69 -28.90
CA GLY A 213 -2.82 28.47 -29.32
C GLY A 213 -1.62 28.39 -28.38
N ARG A 214 -1.56 27.38 -27.50
CA ARG A 214 -0.44 27.15 -26.56
C ARG A 214 -0.13 25.67 -26.39
N ASP A 215 1.07 25.37 -25.93
CA ASP A 215 1.46 24.01 -25.53
C ASP A 215 1.01 23.73 -24.07
N PRO A 216 0.74 22.46 -23.71
CA PRO A 216 0.45 22.06 -22.35
C PRO A 216 1.69 22.14 -21.46
N THR A 217 1.44 22.36 -20.18
CA THR A 217 2.40 21.98 -19.12
C THR A 217 2.39 20.45 -18.95
N ASP A 218 3.49 19.89 -18.43
CA ASP A 218 3.59 18.47 -18.10
C ASP A 218 2.43 17.99 -17.20
N ILE A 219 2.08 18.76 -16.17
CA ILE A 219 1.00 18.42 -15.24
C ILE A 219 -0.38 18.43 -15.90
N GLU A 220 -0.63 19.32 -16.86
CA GLU A 220 -1.89 19.30 -17.64
C GLU A 220 -1.99 18.02 -18.46
N LEU A 221 -0.89 17.60 -19.09
CA LEU A 221 -0.85 16.41 -19.92
C LEU A 221 -1.01 15.14 -19.07
N GLU A 222 -0.32 15.05 -17.93
CA GLU A 222 -0.46 13.94 -16.98
C GLU A 222 -1.89 13.87 -16.42
N SER A 223 -2.49 15.01 -16.08
CA SER A 223 -3.88 15.05 -15.58
C SER A 223 -4.88 14.48 -16.59
N VAL A 224 -4.72 14.79 -17.88
CA VAL A 224 -5.55 14.19 -18.93
C VAL A 224 -5.28 12.69 -19.05
N ALA A 225 -4.02 12.27 -19.04
CA ALA A 225 -3.66 10.86 -19.14
C ALA A 225 -4.26 10.01 -18.01
N GLN A 226 -4.21 10.49 -16.77
CA GLN A 226 -4.78 9.78 -15.62
C GLN A 226 -6.30 9.70 -15.69
N THR A 227 -6.98 10.81 -16.04
CA THR A 227 -8.45 10.85 -16.13
C THR A 227 -8.99 10.00 -17.28
N TRP A 228 -8.24 9.90 -18.38
CA TRP A 228 -8.58 9.07 -19.53
C TRP A 228 -8.02 7.65 -19.44
N SER A 229 -7.43 7.22 -18.32
CA SER A 229 -7.01 5.83 -18.14
C SER A 229 -8.21 4.87 -18.15
N GLU A 230 -7.98 3.57 -18.41
CA GLU A 230 -9.04 2.55 -18.34
C GLU A 230 -9.67 2.49 -16.94
N HIS A 231 -8.84 2.61 -15.91
CA HIS A 231 -9.26 2.57 -14.51
C HIS A 231 -10.21 3.73 -14.15
N CYS A 232 -9.99 4.93 -14.70
CA CYS A 232 -10.83 6.10 -14.41
C CYS A 232 -12.05 6.20 -15.33
N SER A 233 -11.86 5.99 -16.64
CA SER A 233 -12.90 6.19 -17.65
C SER A 233 -13.77 4.97 -17.92
N HIS A 234 -13.38 3.79 -17.42
CA HIS A 234 -14.13 2.54 -17.59
C HIS A 234 -14.48 2.24 -19.07
N LYS A 235 -13.52 2.41 -19.99
CA LYS A 235 -13.81 2.41 -21.44
C LYS A 235 -14.33 1.07 -21.92
N THR A 236 -13.83 -0.04 -21.36
CA THR A 236 -14.32 -1.39 -21.70
C THR A 236 -15.79 -1.54 -21.32
N LEU A 237 -16.16 -1.10 -20.11
CA LEU A 237 -17.53 -1.17 -19.60
C LEU A 237 -18.48 -0.20 -20.33
N ALA A 238 -17.99 0.94 -20.78
CA ALA A 238 -18.75 1.87 -21.61
C ALA A 238 -18.73 1.52 -23.11
N GLY A 239 -17.94 0.52 -23.50
CA GLY A 239 -17.61 0.20 -24.87
C GLY A 239 -18.70 -0.57 -25.61
N ARG A 240 -18.53 -0.63 -26.94
CA ARG A 240 -19.36 -1.43 -27.84
C ARG A 240 -18.82 -2.85 -27.90
N ILE A 241 -19.65 -3.83 -27.53
CA ILE A 241 -19.22 -5.22 -27.39
C ILE A 241 -20.17 -6.13 -28.18
N ALA A 242 -19.60 -6.91 -29.10
CA ALA A 242 -20.28 -8.02 -29.74
C ALA A 242 -19.87 -9.32 -29.05
N TYR A 243 -20.83 -9.96 -28.38
CA TYR A 243 -20.64 -11.19 -27.63
C TYR A 243 -21.33 -12.35 -28.36
N ARG A 244 -20.70 -13.53 -28.39
CA ARG A 244 -21.31 -14.74 -28.94
C ARG A 244 -21.04 -15.92 -28.03
N ASP A 245 -22.09 -16.66 -27.71
CA ASP A 245 -22.05 -17.91 -26.96
C ASP A 245 -22.86 -19.01 -27.66
N GLU A 246 -23.09 -20.10 -26.94
CA GLU A 246 -23.94 -21.23 -27.38
C GLU A 246 -25.41 -20.86 -27.59
N ASN A 247 -25.87 -19.71 -27.05
CA ASN A 247 -27.25 -19.23 -27.11
C ASN A 247 -27.47 -18.18 -28.20
N GLY A 248 -26.41 -17.61 -28.79
CA GLY A 248 -26.50 -16.71 -29.94
C GLY A 248 -25.47 -15.59 -29.92
N GLU A 249 -25.74 -14.53 -30.70
CA GLU A 249 -24.94 -13.30 -30.71
C GLU A 249 -25.75 -12.16 -30.07
N GLN A 250 -25.10 -11.41 -29.18
CA GLN A 250 -25.61 -10.21 -28.55
C GLN A 250 -24.68 -9.03 -28.86
N ARG A 251 -25.24 -7.83 -28.96
CA ARG A 251 -24.48 -6.61 -29.20
C ARG A 251 -24.91 -5.55 -28.19
N PHE A 252 -23.93 -4.93 -27.56
CA PHE A 252 -24.08 -3.83 -26.63
C PHE A 252 -23.45 -2.60 -27.26
N GLU A 253 -24.15 -1.47 -27.23
CA GLU A 253 -23.60 -0.15 -27.58
C GLU A 253 -22.94 0.50 -26.37
N ASN A 254 -23.38 0.15 -25.16
CA ASN A 254 -22.77 0.48 -23.89
C ASN A 254 -23.07 -0.63 -22.87
N MET A 255 -22.08 -1.50 -22.64
CA MET A 255 -22.25 -2.69 -21.80
C MET A 255 -22.76 -2.36 -20.39
N LEU A 256 -22.22 -1.35 -19.71
CA LEU A 256 -22.62 -0.98 -18.35
C LEU A 256 -24.07 -0.49 -18.26
N LYS A 257 -24.47 0.37 -19.19
CA LYS A 257 -25.83 0.92 -19.22
C LYS A 257 -26.87 -0.16 -19.51
N GLU A 258 -26.59 -1.01 -20.48
CA GLU A 258 -27.52 -2.03 -20.97
C GLU A 258 -27.56 -3.30 -20.10
N THR A 259 -26.71 -3.39 -19.07
CA THR A 259 -26.69 -4.52 -18.13
C THR A 259 -27.00 -4.05 -16.71
N ILE A 260 -25.99 -3.57 -15.99
CA ILE A 260 -26.08 -3.25 -14.56
C ILE A 260 -27.06 -2.09 -14.30
N PHE A 261 -26.99 -1.03 -15.12
CA PHE A 261 -27.87 0.12 -14.90
C PHE A 261 -29.32 -0.22 -15.28
N ASP A 262 -29.54 -0.82 -16.44
CA ASP A 262 -30.88 -1.20 -16.90
C ASP A 262 -31.54 -2.19 -15.93
N ALA A 263 -30.82 -3.22 -15.45
CA ALA A 263 -31.33 -4.12 -14.42
C ALA A 263 -31.75 -3.38 -13.14
N THR A 264 -30.96 -2.38 -12.72
CA THR A 264 -31.30 -1.55 -11.55
C THR A 264 -32.54 -0.70 -11.82
N VAL A 265 -32.65 -0.08 -13.00
CA VAL A 265 -33.83 0.69 -13.40
C VAL A 265 -35.08 -0.18 -13.41
N GLN A 266 -35.03 -1.35 -14.03
CA GLN A 266 -36.16 -2.30 -14.06
C GLN A 266 -36.58 -2.75 -12.65
N ILE A 267 -35.63 -3.00 -11.75
CA ILE A 267 -35.93 -3.35 -10.36
C ILE A 267 -36.67 -2.20 -9.66
N ARG A 268 -36.20 -0.96 -9.84
CA ARG A 268 -36.83 0.23 -9.24
C ARG A 268 -38.23 0.49 -9.79
N GLU A 269 -38.40 0.38 -11.10
CA GLU A 269 -39.73 0.51 -11.75
C GLU A 269 -40.72 -0.53 -11.23
N ARG A 270 -40.26 -1.78 -11.04
CA ARG A 270 -41.09 -2.85 -10.49
C ARG A 270 -41.48 -2.61 -9.03
N LEU A 271 -40.61 -1.98 -8.24
CA LEU A 271 -40.87 -1.66 -6.83
C LEU A 271 -41.83 -0.47 -6.69
N GLY A 272 -41.83 0.48 -7.62
CA GLY A 272 -42.78 1.60 -7.60
C GLY A 272 -42.68 2.42 -6.32
N GLU A 273 -43.77 2.47 -5.54
CA GLU A 273 -43.80 3.19 -4.24
C GLU A 273 -42.92 2.53 -3.17
N ASP A 274 -42.60 1.24 -3.32
CA ASP A 274 -41.73 0.48 -2.43
C ASP A 274 -40.23 0.62 -2.80
N ASP A 275 -39.87 1.51 -3.73
CA ASP A 275 -38.47 1.78 -4.08
C ASP A 275 -37.70 2.37 -2.89
N TRP A 276 -36.70 1.62 -2.46
CA TRP A 276 -35.81 1.94 -1.34
C TRP A 276 -34.46 2.50 -1.83
N CYS A 277 -34.20 2.58 -3.14
CA CYS A 277 -32.99 3.20 -3.67
C CYS A 277 -33.06 4.73 -3.58
N VAL A 278 -32.15 5.33 -2.82
CA VAL A 278 -32.05 6.80 -2.65
C VAL A 278 -31.10 7.40 -3.68
N SER A 279 -29.88 6.85 -3.78
CA SER A 279 -28.87 7.27 -4.76
C SER A 279 -28.16 6.06 -5.34
N VAL A 280 -28.16 5.94 -6.67
CA VAL A 280 -27.48 4.87 -7.41
C VAL A 280 -26.78 5.48 -8.62
N PHE A 281 -25.53 5.09 -8.86
CA PHE A 281 -24.70 5.53 -10.00
C PHE A 281 -24.49 7.05 -10.15
N LYS A 282 -24.63 7.82 -9.06
CA LYS A 282 -24.48 9.29 -9.06
C LYS A 282 -23.35 9.81 -8.17
N ASP A 283 -22.92 9.00 -7.20
CA ASP A 283 -22.01 9.39 -6.13
C ASP A 283 -20.98 8.27 -5.89
N ASN A 284 -20.06 8.48 -4.97
CA ASN A 284 -18.97 7.55 -4.65
C ASN A 284 -19.49 6.19 -4.15
N ALA A 285 -20.66 6.17 -3.51
CA ALA A 285 -21.31 4.96 -3.00
C ALA A 285 -22.83 4.93 -3.28
N GLY A 286 -23.43 3.74 -3.21
CA GLY A 286 -24.88 3.58 -3.31
C GLY A 286 -25.56 3.88 -1.98
N ILE A 287 -26.72 4.54 -2.03
CA ILE A 287 -27.52 4.88 -0.85
C ILE A 287 -28.89 4.23 -0.96
N VAL A 288 -29.31 3.58 0.12
CA VAL A 288 -30.58 2.88 0.23
C VAL A 288 -31.29 3.23 1.53
N ARG A 289 -32.61 3.27 1.52
CA ARG A 289 -33.43 3.55 2.71
C ARG A 289 -33.33 2.38 3.68
N PHE A 290 -33.12 2.67 4.95
CA PHE A 290 -33.02 1.66 5.99
C PHE A 290 -34.18 1.77 6.99
N ASP A 291 -34.35 2.94 7.61
CA ASP A 291 -35.46 3.20 8.54
C ASP A 291 -36.02 4.63 8.42
N GLU A 292 -36.74 5.09 9.44
CA GLU A 292 -37.37 6.41 9.47
C GLU A 292 -36.33 7.54 9.55
N ASP A 293 -35.19 7.30 10.19
CA ASP A 293 -34.18 8.32 10.55
C ASP A 293 -32.91 8.23 9.68
N TYR A 294 -32.59 7.05 9.15
CA TYR A 294 -31.33 6.76 8.48
C TYR A 294 -31.49 6.03 7.14
N ASN A 295 -30.57 6.36 6.24
CA ASN A 295 -30.22 5.57 5.08
C ASN A 295 -28.91 4.81 5.33
N VAL A 296 -28.72 3.72 4.60
CA VAL A 296 -27.47 2.97 4.54
C VAL A 296 -26.72 3.34 3.26
N VAL A 297 -25.43 3.60 3.42
CA VAL A 297 -24.48 3.83 2.32
C VAL A 297 -23.62 2.59 2.19
N PHE A 298 -23.46 2.05 0.98
CA PHE A 298 -22.65 0.86 0.77
C PHE A 298 -21.79 0.97 -0.48
N LYS A 299 -20.53 0.55 -0.35
CA LYS A 299 -19.54 0.50 -1.42
C LYS A 299 -18.63 -0.69 -1.25
N VAL A 300 -18.22 -1.26 -2.38
CA VAL A 300 -17.17 -2.27 -2.47
C VAL A 300 -16.21 -1.84 -3.58
N GLU A 301 -14.92 -1.99 -3.33
CA GLU A 301 -13.82 -1.74 -4.25
C GLU A 301 -12.89 -2.95 -4.33
N THR A 302 -11.97 -2.91 -5.29
CA THR A 302 -10.90 -3.91 -5.42
C THR A 302 -9.54 -3.26 -5.43
N HIS A 303 -8.54 -3.91 -4.85
CA HIS A 303 -7.17 -3.40 -4.86
C HIS A 303 -6.14 -4.48 -5.27
N ASN A 304 -6.46 -5.19 -6.36
CA ASN A 304 -5.82 -6.44 -6.79
C ASN A 304 -4.33 -6.29 -7.14
N HIS A 305 -4.02 -5.52 -8.19
CA HIS A 305 -2.66 -5.43 -8.73
C HIS A 305 -1.64 -4.86 -7.72
N PRO A 306 -1.96 -3.79 -6.96
CA PRO A 306 -1.03 -3.32 -5.94
C PRO A 306 -0.86 -4.33 -4.81
N SER A 307 -1.90 -5.07 -4.43
CA SER A 307 -1.79 -6.15 -3.43
C SER A 307 -0.99 -7.36 -3.93
N ALA A 308 -0.83 -7.53 -5.26
CA ALA A 308 0.04 -8.55 -5.84
C ALA A 308 1.52 -8.21 -5.66
N LEU A 309 1.84 -6.91 -5.77
CA LEU A 309 3.21 -6.38 -5.68
C LEU A 309 3.61 -6.09 -4.24
N GLU A 310 2.70 -5.47 -3.49
CA GLU A 310 2.88 -5.06 -2.11
C GLU A 310 1.61 -5.38 -1.30
N PRO A 311 1.52 -6.62 -0.77
CA PRO A 311 0.28 -7.12 -0.19
C PRO A 311 -0.25 -6.32 1.00
N TYR A 312 0.64 -5.81 1.87
CA TYR A 312 0.19 -5.08 3.07
C TYR A 312 -0.34 -3.70 2.69
N GLY A 313 0.47 -2.86 2.07
CA GLY A 313 0.11 -1.49 1.70
C GLY A 313 -0.96 -1.44 0.64
N GLY A 314 -0.93 -2.34 -0.36
CA GLY A 314 -1.98 -2.45 -1.37
C GLY A 314 -3.34 -2.74 -0.75
N ALA A 315 -3.43 -3.68 0.19
CA ALA A 315 -4.69 -3.99 0.86
C ALA A 315 -5.10 -2.91 1.88
N ASN A 316 -4.13 -2.34 2.58
CA ASN A 316 -4.31 -1.25 3.53
C ASN A 316 -4.91 0.00 2.86
N THR A 317 -4.41 0.38 1.68
CA THR A 317 -5.00 1.47 0.88
C THR A 317 -6.32 1.08 0.23
N GLY A 318 -6.53 -0.21 -0.08
CA GLY A 318 -7.81 -0.73 -0.56
C GLY A 318 -8.95 -0.52 0.43
N ILE A 319 -8.80 -1.01 1.68
CA ILE A 319 -9.82 -0.78 2.70
C ILE A 319 -9.93 0.71 3.07
N GLY A 320 -8.81 1.43 3.09
CA GLY A 320 -8.81 2.87 3.38
C GLY A 320 -9.53 3.69 2.30
N GLY A 321 -9.38 3.31 1.03
CA GLY A 321 -10.09 3.90 -0.11
C GLY A 321 -11.60 3.76 0.04
N VAL A 322 -12.07 2.52 0.21
CA VAL A 322 -13.51 2.27 0.31
C VAL A 322 -14.14 2.86 1.57
N ILE A 323 -13.40 3.06 2.68
CA ILE A 323 -13.91 3.80 3.85
C ILE A 323 -14.14 5.28 3.51
N ARG A 324 -13.30 5.87 2.66
CA ARG A 324 -13.45 7.28 2.23
C ARG A 324 -14.66 7.48 1.32
N ASP A 325 -15.10 6.45 0.60
CA ASP A 325 -16.25 6.58 -0.30
C ASP A 325 -17.55 6.92 0.44
N PRO A 326 -17.99 6.19 1.50
CA PRO A 326 -19.11 6.62 2.32
C PRO A 326 -18.88 7.96 3.03
N LEU A 327 -17.65 8.24 3.50
CA LEU A 327 -17.31 9.55 4.09
C LEU A 327 -17.50 10.71 3.10
N GLY A 328 -17.25 10.47 1.81
CA GLY A 328 -17.43 11.46 0.74
C GLY A 328 -18.79 11.41 0.05
N THR A 329 -19.70 10.52 0.45
CA THR A 329 -21.02 10.37 -0.18
C THR A 329 -22.03 11.32 0.46
N GLY A 330 -22.82 12.02 -0.35
CA GLY A 330 -23.77 13.02 0.11
C GLY A 330 -23.09 14.16 0.89
N LEU A 331 -23.51 14.39 2.14
CA LEU A 331 -22.90 15.35 3.06
C LEU A 331 -21.99 14.67 4.11
N GLY A 332 -21.66 13.39 3.89
CA GLY A 332 -20.81 12.57 4.73
C GLY A 332 -21.59 11.53 5.51
N ALA A 333 -21.44 10.27 5.12
CA ALA A 333 -21.92 9.13 5.91
C ALA A 333 -20.89 8.75 6.99
N LYS A 334 -21.38 8.20 8.10
CA LYS A 334 -20.54 7.65 9.16
C LYS A 334 -20.26 6.16 8.87
N PRO A 335 -19.01 5.76 8.57
CA PRO A 335 -18.66 4.34 8.46
C PRO A 335 -18.99 3.57 9.75
N ILE A 336 -19.60 2.40 9.62
CA ILE A 336 -20.02 1.57 10.77
C ILE A 336 -19.46 0.15 10.74
N CYS A 337 -19.24 -0.43 9.56
CA CYS A 337 -18.61 -1.74 9.44
C CYS A 337 -17.98 -1.96 8.06
N ASN A 338 -17.04 -2.90 8.01
CA ASN A 338 -16.38 -3.35 6.79
C ASN A 338 -16.82 -4.78 6.41
N THR A 339 -16.63 -5.11 5.14
CA THR A 339 -16.70 -6.47 4.60
C THR A 339 -15.49 -6.72 3.71
N ASP A 340 -15.06 -7.96 3.57
CA ASP A 340 -14.00 -8.31 2.61
C ASP A 340 -14.26 -9.62 1.87
N VAL A 341 -13.70 -9.74 0.68
CA VAL A 341 -13.60 -11.03 -0.03
C VAL A 341 -12.21 -11.14 -0.60
N PHE A 342 -11.51 -12.20 -0.24
CA PHE A 342 -10.15 -12.44 -0.71
C PHE A 342 -10.06 -13.72 -1.53
N CYS A 343 -9.45 -13.62 -2.71
CA CYS A 343 -9.16 -14.77 -3.56
C CYS A 343 -7.65 -14.90 -3.75
N PHE A 344 -7.10 -16.05 -3.37
CA PHE A 344 -5.66 -16.34 -3.43
C PHE A 344 -5.39 -17.65 -4.18
N ALA A 345 -4.16 -17.86 -4.63
CA ALA A 345 -3.67 -19.20 -4.97
C ALA A 345 -3.39 -20.01 -3.69
N ASP A 346 -3.17 -21.31 -3.84
CA ASP A 346 -2.93 -22.21 -2.71
C ASP A 346 -1.71 -21.75 -1.87
N PRO A 347 -1.86 -21.47 -0.56
CA PRO A 347 -0.76 -21.05 0.31
C PRO A 347 0.27 -22.16 0.56
N SER A 348 0.06 -23.38 0.07
CA SER A 348 1.01 -24.50 0.07
C SER A 348 1.79 -24.65 -1.25
N THR A 349 1.59 -23.75 -2.23
CA THR A 349 2.33 -23.75 -3.50
C THR A 349 3.84 -23.78 -3.26
N SER A 350 4.54 -24.76 -3.82
CA SER A 350 6.01 -24.82 -3.71
C SER A 350 6.67 -23.58 -4.31
N HIS A 351 7.70 -23.06 -3.64
CA HIS A 351 8.49 -21.93 -4.12
C HIS A 351 9.10 -22.19 -5.51
N GLU A 352 9.52 -23.43 -5.78
CA GLU A 352 10.12 -23.83 -7.06
C GLU A 352 9.16 -23.72 -8.26
N ASN A 353 7.85 -23.72 -7.99
CA ASN A 353 6.81 -23.63 -9.01
C ASN A 353 6.35 -22.19 -9.27
N LEU A 354 6.91 -21.20 -8.55
CA LEU A 354 6.50 -19.81 -8.71
C LEU A 354 7.14 -19.18 -9.95
N PRO A 355 6.34 -18.47 -10.78
CA PRO A 355 6.90 -17.66 -11.87
C PRO A 355 7.85 -16.57 -11.33
N PRO A 356 8.88 -16.18 -12.10
CA PRO A 356 9.76 -15.08 -11.70
C PRO A 356 8.98 -13.80 -11.40
N GLY A 357 9.29 -13.17 -10.27
CA GLY A 357 8.64 -11.93 -9.82
C GLY A 357 7.33 -12.12 -9.04
N VAL A 358 6.77 -13.32 -8.99
CA VAL A 358 5.54 -13.60 -8.22
C VAL A 358 5.87 -13.80 -6.74
N LEU A 359 5.10 -13.13 -5.87
CA LEU A 359 5.15 -13.38 -4.43
C LEU A 359 4.46 -14.70 -4.08
N HIS A 360 5.01 -15.41 -3.10
CA HIS A 360 4.44 -16.66 -2.61
C HIS A 360 2.99 -16.42 -2.09
N PRO A 361 1.98 -17.24 -2.45
CA PRO A 361 0.58 -16.97 -2.12
C PRO A 361 0.31 -16.79 -0.63
N ARG A 362 1.02 -17.54 0.23
CA ARG A 362 0.97 -17.36 1.70
C ARG A 362 1.41 -15.96 2.15
N ARG A 363 2.48 -15.41 1.55
CA ARG A 363 2.96 -14.04 1.84
C ARG A 363 1.93 -13.01 1.42
N VAL A 364 1.34 -13.20 0.23
CA VAL A 364 0.26 -12.33 -0.27
C VAL A 364 -0.93 -12.35 0.67
N MET A 365 -1.40 -13.54 1.06
CA MET A 365 -2.51 -13.72 1.98
C MET A 365 -2.25 -13.05 3.34
N ASN A 366 -1.11 -13.33 3.97
CA ASN A 366 -0.77 -12.77 5.28
C ASN A 366 -0.66 -11.24 5.24
N GLY A 367 -0.06 -10.68 4.18
CA GLY A 367 0.08 -9.25 4.01
C GLY A 367 -1.27 -8.57 3.76
N VAL A 368 -2.11 -9.12 2.87
CA VAL A 368 -3.46 -8.59 2.60
C VAL A 368 -4.30 -8.56 3.86
N VAL A 369 -4.38 -9.68 4.59
CA VAL A 369 -5.16 -9.76 5.83
C VAL A 369 -4.66 -8.77 6.87
N SER A 370 -3.34 -8.65 7.04
CA SER A 370 -2.75 -7.69 7.98
C SER A 370 -3.02 -6.24 7.56
N GLY A 371 -2.93 -5.93 6.26
CA GLY A 371 -3.18 -4.60 5.71
C GLY A 371 -4.62 -4.13 5.95
N VAL A 372 -5.60 -4.99 5.64
CA VAL A 372 -7.03 -4.70 5.88
C VAL A 372 -7.32 -4.55 7.37
N ARG A 373 -6.86 -5.53 8.17
CA ARG A 373 -7.04 -5.54 9.64
C ARG A 373 -6.50 -4.27 10.28
N ASP A 374 -5.28 -3.89 9.95
CA ASP A 374 -4.58 -2.80 10.64
C ASP A 374 -5.23 -1.44 10.33
N TYR A 375 -5.68 -1.20 9.09
CA TYR A 375 -6.41 0.03 8.77
C TYR A 375 -7.76 0.07 9.49
N GLY A 376 -8.56 -1.00 9.38
CA GLY A 376 -9.88 -1.07 10.01
C GLY A 376 -9.81 -0.90 11.53
N ASN A 377 -8.86 -1.58 12.19
CA ASN A 377 -8.63 -1.47 13.63
C ASN A 377 -8.22 -0.06 14.06
N ARG A 378 -7.30 0.58 13.33
CA ARG A 378 -6.85 1.95 13.65
C ARG A 378 -7.96 2.98 13.45
N MET A 379 -8.85 2.74 12.50
CA MET A 379 -10.05 3.57 12.29
C MET A 379 -11.19 3.25 13.27
N GLY A 380 -11.09 2.15 14.03
CA GLY A 380 -12.15 1.70 14.93
C GLY A 380 -13.39 1.18 14.22
N ILE A 381 -13.25 0.65 13.00
CA ILE A 381 -14.37 0.13 12.19
C ILE A 381 -14.23 -1.39 12.07
N PRO A 382 -15.18 -2.18 12.61
CA PRO A 382 -15.09 -3.64 12.60
C PRO A 382 -15.37 -4.22 11.21
N THR A 383 -14.59 -5.22 10.80
CA THR A 383 -14.98 -6.12 9.69
C THR A 383 -15.94 -7.17 10.22
N VAL A 384 -17.19 -7.18 9.72
CA VAL A 384 -18.28 -7.99 10.30
C VAL A 384 -18.60 -9.25 9.51
N ASN A 385 -18.17 -9.33 8.25
CA ASN A 385 -18.35 -10.48 7.38
C ASN A 385 -17.26 -10.52 6.30
N GLY A 386 -17.13 -11.67 5.65
CA GLY A 386 -16.29 -11.80 4.47
C GLY A 386 -16.22 -13.21 3.92
N ALA A 387 -15.33 -13.44 2.96
CA ALA A 387 -15.06 -14.75 2.40
C ALA A 387 -13.60 -14.89 1.95
N VAL A 388 -13.07 -16.12 2.01
CA VAL A 388 -11.77 -16.46 1.44
C VAL A 388 -11.97 -17.61 0.46
N TYR A 389 -11.41 -17.47 -0.75
CA TYR A 389 -11.50 -18.47 -1.81
C TYR A 389 -10.11 -18.77 -2.39
N PHE A 390 -9.85 -20.05 -2.69
CA PHE A 390 -8.57 -20.50 -3.21
C PHE A 390 -8.72 -21.12 -4.59
N ASP A 391 -7.91 -20.65 -5.55
CA ASP A 391 -7.82 -21.19 -6.92
C ASP A 391 -6.48 -20.79 -7.54
N ASP A 392 -5.83 -21.73 -8.24
CA ASP A 392 -4.52 -21.51 -8.84
C ASP A 392 -4.52 -20.37 -9.88
N ARG A 393 -5.68 -20.01 -10.44
CA ARG A 393 -5.82 -18.88 -11.37
C ARG A 393 -5.55 -17.52 -10.73
N TYR A 394 -5.51 -17.43 -9.40
CA TYR A 394 -5.13 -16.22 -8.67
C TYR A 394 -3.63 -16.13 -8.40
N LEU A 395 -2.82 -17.06 -8.93
CA LEU A 395 -1.37 -16.98 -8.82
C LEU A 395 -0.85 -15.76 -9.59
N GLY A 396 -0.07 -14.92 -8.92
CA GLY A 396 0.48 -13.69 -9.48
C GLY A 396 -0.47 -12.48 -9.46
N ASN A 397 -1.79 -12.68 -9.30
CA ASN A 397 -2.73 -11.58 -9.13
C ASN A 397 -3.93 -12.02 -8.26
N PRO A 398 -3.94 -11.71 -6.95
CA PRO A 398 -5.06 -12.03 -6.07
C PRO A 398 -6.27 -11.15 -6.40
N LEU A 399 -7.45 -11.54 -5.90
CA LEU A 399 -8.57 -10.61 -5.82
C LEU A 399 -8.73 -10.13 -4.37
N VAL A 400 -8.70 -8.82 -4.16
CA VAL A 400 -8.79 -8.20 -2.85
C VAL A 400 -9.95 -7.23 -2.87
N TYR A 401 -11.14 -7.73 -2.52
CA TYR A 401 -12.34 -6.92 -2.37
C TYR A 401 -12.42 -6.36 -0.96
N CYS A 402 -12.61 -5.05 -0.84
CA CYS A 402 -12.86 -4.37 0.41
C CYS A 402 -14.16 -3.59 0.29
N GLY A 403 -15.03 -3.67 1.29
CA GLY A 403 -16.28 -2.92 1.34
C GLY A 403 -16.47 -2.20 2.67
N ASN A 404 -17.23 -1.11 2.62
CA ASN A 404 -17.62 -0.35 3.79
C ASN A 404 -19.12 -0.02 3.74
N VAL A 405 -19.76 -0.17 4.89
CA VAL A 405 -21.13 0.27 5.15
C VAL A 405 -21.08 1.50 6.04
N GLY A 406 -21.81 2.53 5.66
CA GLY A 406 -22.01 3.75 6.46
C GLY A 406 -23.48 4.04 6.74
N LEU A 407 -23.75 4.86 7.74
CA LEU A 407 -25.06 5.45 8.02
C LEU A 407 -25.06 6.93 7.65
N ILE A 408 -26.12 7.38 7.00
CA ILE A 408 -26.35 8.79 6.70
C ILE A 408 -27.78 9.15 7.12
N PRO A 409 -28.04 10.32 7.74
CA PRO A 409 -29.39 10.76 8.03
C PRO A 409 -30.27 10.75 6.77
N ARG A 410 -31.56 10.51 6.96
CA ARG A 410 -32.51 10.40 5.86
C ARG A 410 -32.75 11.73 5.14
N ASP A 411 -32.84 12.82 5.90
CA ASP A 411 -33.24 14.16 5.45
C ASP A 411 -32.05 15.05 5.04
#